data_AF-Q0AAR0-F1
#
_entry.id   AF-Q0AAR0-F1
#
_cell.length_a   1.000
_cell.length_b   1.000
_cell.length_c   1.000
_cell.angle_alpha   90.00
_cell.angle_beta   90.00
_cell.angle_gamma   90.00
#
_symmetry.space_group_name_H-M   'P 1'
#
loop_
_entity.id
_entity.type
_entity.pdbx_description
1 polymer ?
#
loop_
_entity_poly.entity_id
_entity_poly.type
_entity_poly.pdbx_seq_one_letter_code
_entity_poly.pdbx_strand_id
1 'polypeptide(L)' 'MQARRRPFPCPVIELVQHRMGWEISYYDAHGHVKHLASAKSEPGALRVARQVAELYGYQGEVIIRSATGTYKIRI' A
#
# COMPACT_ATOMS: atom_id res chain seq x y z
N MET A 1 14.38 6.68 23.61
CA MET A 1 14.66 5.57 22.67
C MET A 1 14.14 5.97 21.30
N GLN A 2 15.04 6.37 20.39
CA GLN A 2 14.68 6.80 19.04
C GLN A 2 14.34 5.54 18.22
N ALA A 3 13.08 5.40 17.80
CA ALA A 3 12.71 4.37 16.84
C ALA A 3 13.50 4.62 15.55
N ARG A 4 14.46 3.74 15.24
CA ARG A 4 15.18 3.75 13.98
C ARG A 4 14.15 3.57 12.86
N ARG A 5 13.68 4.68 12.28
CA ARG A 5 12.91 4.67 11.05
C ARG A 5 13.84 4.09 9.99
N ARG A 6 13.68 2.80 9.69
CA ARG A 6 14.30 2.20 8.50
C ARG A 6 13.93 3.10 7.32
N PRO A 7 14.86 3.40 6.39
CA PRO A 7 14.51 4.12 5.17
C PRO A 7 13.34 3.36 4.54
N PHE A 8 12.17 4.00 4.45
CA PHE A 8 11.10 3.42 3.64
C PHE A 8 11.67 3.29 2.23
N PRO A 9 11.57 2.10 1.60
CA PRO A 9 11.91 2.02 0.20
C PRO A 9 11.05 3.07 -0.51
N CYS A 10 11.69 3.84 -1.38
CA CYS A 10 11.12 4.64 -2.45
C CYS A 10 9.73 4.15 -2.95
N PRO A 11 8.89 5.04 -3.50
CA PRO A 11 7.43 5.06 -3.33
C PRO A 11 6.79 3.68 -3.28
N VAL A 12 5.86 3.48 -2.36
CA VAL A 12 5.27 2.15 -2.14
C VAL A 12 3.77 2.24 -2.00
N ILE A 13 3.08 1.25 -2.54
CA ILE A 13 1.67 1.04 -2.27
C ILE A 13 1.54 -0.09 -1.24
N GLU A 14 0.80 0.17 -0.18
CA GLU A 14 0.54 -0.76 0.91
C GLU A 14 -0.96 -1.01 1.02
N LEU A 15 -1.33 -2.29 1.12
CA LEU A 15 -2.69 -2.75 1.36
C LEU A 15 -2.72 -3.41 2.74
N VAL A 16 -3.55 -2.89 3.65
CA VAL A 16 -3.69 -3.44 4.99
C VAL A 16 -5.11 -3.92 5.19
N GLN A 17 -5.27 -5.19 5.54
CA GLN A 17 -6.56 -5.75 5.92
C GLN A 17 -6.91 -5.33 7.34
N HIS A 18 -8.12 -4.78 7.49
CA HIS A 18 -8.76 -4.48 8.76
C HIS A 18 -10.01 -5.34 8.94
N ARG A 19 -10.59 -5.30 10.15
CA ARG A 19 -11.81 -6.06 10.49
C ARG A 19 -12.98 -5.81 9.53
N MET A 20 -13.08 -4.61 8.95
CA MET A 20 -14.21 -4.22 8.10
C MET A 20 -13.84 -3.97 6.63
N GLY A 21 -12.61 -4.29 6.21
CA GLY A 21 -12.19 -4.04 4.84
C GLY A 21 -10.68 -3.91 4.70
N TRP A 22 -10.28 -3.10 3.73
CA TRP A 22 -8.91 -2.92 3.31
C TRP A 22 -8.60 -1.43 3.24
N GLU A 23 -7.46 -1.04 3.77
CA GLU A 23 -6.86 0.27 3.60
C GLU A 23 -5.80 0.19 2.50
N ILE A 24 -5.73 1.22 1.65
CA ILE A 24 -4.77 1.35 0.56
C ILE A 24 -4.02 2.67 0.78
N SER A 25 -2.72 2.58 1.02
CA SER A 25 -1.85 3.72 1.29
C SER A 25 -0.75 3.82 0.24
N TYR A 26 -0.65 4.95 -0.43
CA TYR A 26 0.50 5.27 -1.29
C TYR A 26 1.41 6.26 -0.59
N TYR A 27 2.67 5.86 -0.45
CA TYR A 27 3.72 6.67 0.13
C TYR A 27 4.62 7.23 -0.96
N ASP A 28 5.02 8.49 -0.84
CA ASP A 28 6.01 9.09 -1.72
C ASP A 28 7.44 8.65 -1.39
N ALA A 29 8.40 9.18 -2.16
CA ALA A 29 9.82 8.88 -1.96
C ALA A 29 10.38 9.34 -0.60
N HIS A 30 9.67 10.18 0.14
CA HIS A 30 10.03 10.63 1.49
C HIS A 30 9.31 9.84 2.60
N GLY A 31 8.44 8.89 2.21
CA GLY A 31 7.63 8.11 3.15
C GLY A 31 6.39 8.86 3.66
N HIS A 32 5.99 9.96 3.02
CA HIS A 32 4.74 10.63 3.35
C HIS A 32 3.57 10.00 2.60
N VAL A 33 2.43 9.84 3.28
CA VAL A 33 1.20 9.37 2.64
C VAL A 33 0.71 10.44 1.67
N LYS A 34 0.69 10.11 0.37
CA LYS A 34 0.12 10.95 -0.69
C LYS A 34 -1.30 10.56 -1.07
N HIS A 35 -1.68 9.31 -0.84
CA HIS A 35 -3.01 8.82 -1.13
C HIS A 35 -3.46 7.81 -0.07
N LEU A 36 -4.72 7.94 0.36
CA LEU A 36 -5.38 7.00 1.25
C LEU A 36 -6.74 6.65 0.64
N ALA A 37 -6.99 5.35 0.48
CA ALA A 37 -8.28 4.84 0.01
C ALA A 37 -8.69 3.61 0.82
N SER A 38 -9.95 3.18 0.65
CA SER A 38 -10.46 1.98 1.29
C SER A 38 -11.26 1.12 0.32
N ALA A 39 -11.29 -0.19 0.57
CA ALA A 39 -12.09 -1.14 -0.18
C ALA A 39 -12.70 -2.19 0.75
N LYS A 40 -13.87 -2.74 0.38
CA LYS A 40 -14.55 -3.77 1.18
C LYS A 40 -13.97 -5.17 1.02
N SER A 41 -13.15 -5.40 -0.01
CA SER A 41 -12.61 -6.71 -0.34
C SER A 41 -11.21 -6.60 -0.95
N GLU A 42 -10.44 -7.67 -0.88
CA GLU A 42 -9.07 -7.73 -1.42
C GLU A 42 -9.03 -7.45 -2.93
N PRO A 43 -9.90 -8.04 -3.78
CA PRO A 43 -9.91 -7.71 -5.21
C PRO A 43 -10.24 -6.24 -5.49
N GLY A 44 -11.08 -5.63 -4.64
CA GLY A 44 -11.37 -4.20 -4.70
C GLY A 44 -10.16 -3.36 -4.33
N ALA A 45 -9.44 -3.74 -3.27
CA ALA A 45 -8.22 -3.07 -2.84
C ALA A 45 -7.14 -3.13 -3.92
N LEU A 46 -6.96 -4.28 -4.56
CA LEU A 46 -6.03 -4.47 -5.67
C LEU A 46 -6.39 -3.62 -6.89
N ARG A 47 -7.68 -3.52 -7.21
CA ARG A 47 -8.14 -2.64 -8.30
C ARG A 47 -7.83 -1.17 -8.00
N VAL A 48 -8.12 -0.72 -6.78
CA VAL A 48 -7.82 0.65 -6.33
C VAL A 48 -6.31 0.89 -6.34
N ALA A 49 -5.51 -0.04 -5.84
CA ALA A 49 -4.06 0.03 -5.87
C ALA A 49 -3.50 0.23 -7.29
N ARG A 50 -4.05 -0.47 -8.27
CA ARG A 50 -3.66 -0.31 -9.68
C ARG A 50 -4.03 1.07 -10.21
N GLN A 51 -5.22 1.58 -9.91
CA GLN A 51 -5.64 2.93 -10.30
C GLN A 51 -4.76 4.01 -9.65
N VAL A 52 -4.40 3.83 -8.38
CA VAL A 52 -3.48 4.71 -7.66
C VAL A 52 -2.09 4.66 -8.29
N ALA A 53 -1.61 3.47 -8.67
CA ALA A 53 -0.33 3.33 -9.34
C ALA A 53 -0.31 4.07 -10.69
N GLU A 54 -1.35 3.90 -11.50
CA GLU A 54 -1.51 4.62 -12.77
C GLU A 54 -1.56 6.14 -12.57
N LEU A 55 -2.31 6.62 -11.56
CA LEU A 55 -2.45 8.04 -11.24
C LEU A 55 -1.11 8.71 -10.88
N TYR A 56 -0.24 8.00 -10.16
CA TYR A 56 1.06 8.54 -9.72
C TYR A 56 2.24 8.06 -10.58
N GLY A 57 1.99 7.37 -11.70
CA GLY A 57 3.05 6.81 -12.55
C GLY A 57 3.96 5.82 -11.81
N TYR A 58 3.41 5.10 -10.83
CA TYR A 58 4.14 4.14 -10.02
C TYR A 58 4.22 2.78 -10.72
N GLN A 59 5.44 2.23 -10.79
CA GLN A 59 5.69 0.85 -11.22
C GLN A 59 6.56 0.17 -10.18
N GLY A 60 6.05 -0.87 -9.52
CA GLY A 60 6.75 -1.45 -8.40
C GLY A 60 5.98 -2.54 -7.66
N GLU A 61 6.38 -2.75 -6.42
CA GLU A 61 5.79 -3.77 -5.55
C GLU A 61 4.68 -3.17 -4.69
N VAL A 62 3.54 -3.86 -4.64
CA VAL A 62 2.50 -3.62 -3.65
C VAL A 62 2.76 -4.54 -2.47
N ILE A 63 2.85 -3.96 -1.28
CA ILE A 63 2.94 -4.71 -0.02
C ILE A 63 1.53 -4.99 0.46
N ILE A 64 1.19 -6.26 0.65
CA ILE A 64 -0.13 -6.68 1.11
C ILE A 64 0.01 -7.33 2.48
N ARG A 65 -0.71 -6.79 3.47
CA ARG A 65 -0.77 -7.28 4.85
C ARG A 65 -2.19 -7.75 5.14
N SER A 66 -2.39 -9.05 5.11
CA SER A 66 -3.67 -9.70 5.40
C SER A 66 -3.61 -10.46 6.74
N ALA A 67 -4.75 -11.02 7.14
CA ALA A 67 -4.83 -11.95 8.26
C ALA A 67 -4.00 -13.23 8.04
N THR A 68 -3.69 -13.59 6.78
CA THR A 68 -2.91 -14.79 6.44
C THR A 68 -1.41 -14.51 6.39
N GLY A 69 -0.99 -13.25 6.41
CA GLY A 69 0.42 -12.86 6.45
C GLY A 69 0.73 -11.64 5.60
N THR A 70 2.03 -11.40 5.38
CA THR A 70 2.51 -10.33 4.51
C THR A 70 3.11 -10.92 3.24
N TYR A 71 2.66 -10.45 2.09
CA TYR A 71 3.18 -10.84 0.78
C TYR A 71 3.28 -9.62 -0.14
N LYS A 72 3.96 -9.80 -1.27
CA LYS A 72 4.18 -8.75 -2.25
C LYS A 72 3.72 -9.20 -3.62
N ILE A 73 3.16 -8.27 -4.38
CA ILE A 73 2.85 -8.48 -5.80
C ILE A 73 3.45 -7.34 -6.62
N ARG A 74 3.71 -7.59 -7.89
CA ARG A 74 4.12 -6.55 -8.84
C ARG A 74 2.93 -6.09 -9.65
N ILE A 75 2.76 -4.78 -9.80
CA ILE A 75 1.75 -4.14 -10.64
C ILE A 75 2.38 -3.25 -11.70
#